data_AF-A0A7J6SPQ4-F1
#
_entry.id   AF-A0A7J6SPQ4-F1
#
_cell.length_a   1.000
_cell.length_b   1.000
_cell.length_c   1.000
_cell.angle_alpha   90.00
_cell.angle_beta   90.00
_cell.angle_gamma   90.00
#
_symmetry.space_group_name_H-M   'P 1'
#
loop_
_entity.id
_entity.type
_entity.pdbx_description
1 polymer ?
#
loop_
_entity_poly.entity_id
_entity_poly.type
_entity_poly.pdbx_seq_one_letter_code
_entity_poly.pdbx_strand_id
1 'polypeptide(L)'
;GYLDHHSSIPESADTARLTSLRVSAAAAASAESSPRRKRVVWVTGYQPFKDFTFNPSAAVARTLNGSCTPDYCVQAFELPVTHAGASQPARWLREPGVPKPAAIVHLGLEDRAKGLKLEVAAKNVLAESNSSLPILAN
;
A
#
# COMPACT_ATOMS: atom_id res chain seq x y z
N GLY A 1 -63.26 26.08 65.54
CA GLY A 1 -61.96 25.58 66.07
C GLY A 1 -60.92 25.84 65.02
N TYR A 2 -59.93 26.69 65.30
CA TYR A 2 -58.59 26.31 65.81
C TYR A 2 -57.70 25.86 64.62
N LEU A 3 -56.91 26.79 64.04
CA LEU A 3 -55.41 26.90 64.06
C LEU A 3 -54.74 25.77 63.22
N ASP A 4 -53.62 25.89 62.49
CA ASP A 4 -52.60 26.91 62.18
C ASP A 4 -51.65 26.33 61.09
N HIS A 5 -50.94 27.21 60.38
CA HIS A 5 -49.60 27.14 59.72
C HIS A 5 -49.00 25.86 59.05
N HIS A 6 -48.44 26.03 57.83
CA HIS A 6 -47.00 25.87 57.44
C HIS A 6 -46.84 25.63 55.92
N SER A 7 -46.23 26.56 55.15
CA SER A 7 -44.84 26.53 54.63
C SER A 7 -44.53 25.56 53.45
N SER A 8 -44.35 26.17 52.27
CA SER A 8 -43.16 26.09 51.38
C SER A 8 -42.90 24.91 50.43
N ILE A 9 -42.19 25.28 49.34
CA ILE A 9 -41.36 24.55 48.34
C ILE A 9 -42.03 24.01 47.04
N PRO A 10 -41.30 23.88 45.90
CA PRO A 10 -41.24 24.85 44.80
C PRO A 10 -41.65 24.28 43.42
N GLU A 11 -41.81 25.14 42.42
CA GLU A 11 -41.82 24.76 40.99
C GLU A 11 -40.51 24.03 40.64
N SER A 12 -40.57 22.71 40.45
CA SER A 12 -39.46 21.94 39.89
C SER A 12 -39.63 21.84 38.38
N ALA A 13 -38.53 22.17 37.71
CA ALA A 13 -38.37 22.21 36.28
C ALA A 13 -38.60 20.84 35.64
N ASP A 14 -39.67 20.70 34.85
CA ASP A 14 -39.87 19.49 34.05
C ASP A 14 -40.53 19.75 32.68
N THR A 15 -40.05 20.77 31.98
CA THR A 15 -40.46 21.05 30.59
C THR A 15 -39.31 21.21 29.60
N ALA A 16 -38.05 21.09 30.03
CA ALA A 16 -36.88 21.29 29.17
C ALA A 16 -36.23 19.99 28.64
N ARG A 17 -36.89 18.83 28.75
CA ARG A 17 -36.25 17.52 28.46
C ARG A 17 -36.82 16.73 27.28
N LEU A 18 -37.56 17.38 26.37
CA LEU A 18 -38.18 16.67 25.22
C LEU A 18 -37.82 17.22 23.82
N THR A 19 -36.87 18.13 23.68
CA THR A 19 -36.46 18.68 22.37
C THR A 19 -35.07 18.27 21.87
N SER A 20 -34.30 17.45 22.60
CA SER A 20 -32.93 17.10 22.19
C SER A 20 -32.80 15.81 21.34
N LEU A 21 -33.88 15.11 21.03
CA LEU A 21 -33.82 13.78 20.39
C LEU A 21 -34.12 13.77 18.88
N ARG A 22 -33.77 14.84 18.15
CA ARG A 22 -33.90 14.87 16.68
C ARG A 22 -32.70 15.46 15.91
N VAL A 23 -31.53 15.55 16.53
CA VAL A 23 -30.28 15.86 15.81
C VAL A 23 -29.23 14.80 16.10
N SER A 24 -29.46 13.56 15.66
CA SER A 24 -28.41 12.53 15.71
C SER A 24 -28.40 11.56 14.52
N ALA A 25 -29.32 11.70 13.55
CA ALA A 25 -29.27 10.88 12.34
C ALA A 25 -28.48 11.54 11.18
N ALA A 26 -28.38 12.88 11.14
CA ALA A 26 -27.66 13.57 10.06
C ALA A 26 -26.15 13.75 10.35
N ALA A 27 -25.73 13.74 11.61
CA ALA A 27 -24.32 13.86 11.98
C ALA A 27 -23.53 12.54 11.85
N ALA A 28 -24.23 11.39 11.83
CA ALA A 28 -23.62 10.08 11.61
C ALA A 28 -23.39 9.77 10.12
N ALA A 29 -23.97 10.54 9.21
CA ALA A 29 -23.79 10.38 7.75
C ALA A 29 -22.64 11.22 7.18
N SER A 30 -22.02 12.10 7.98
CA SER A 30 -20.92 12.97 7.53
C SER A 30 -19.55 12.52 8.03
N ALA A 31 -19.45 11.33 8.61
CA ALA A 31 -18.18 10.70 9.00
C ALA A 31 -17.60 9.81 7.87
N GLU A 32 -18.10 9.91 6.64
CA GLU A 32 -17.47 9.30 5.47
C GLU A 32 -16.24 10.12 5.06
N SER A 33 -15.15 9.74 5.72
CA SER A 33 -13.77 9.67 5.24
C SER A 33 -13.31 10.77 4.29
N SER A 34 -12.40 11.61 4.78
CA SER A 34 -11.33 12.17 3.94
C SER A 34 -10.85 11.09 2.97
N PRO A 35 -10.67 11.38 1.66
CA PRO A 35 -10.27 10.35 0.70
C PRO A 35 -9.00 9.68 1.22
N ARG A 36 -9.10 8.41 1.62
CA ARG A 36 -7.91 7.67 2.03
C ARG A 36 -6.96 7.74 0.84
N ARG A 37 -5.75 8.27 1.06
CA ARG A 37 -4.75 8.25 0.01
C ARG A 37 -4.57 6.80 -0.41
N LYS A 38 -4.81 6.51 -1.69
CA LYS A 38 -4.62 5.16 -2.24
C LYS A 38 -3.20 4.71 -1.92
N ARG A 39 -3.06 3.47 -1.46
CA ARG A 39 -1.74 2.90 -1.19
C ARG A 39 -0.99 2.75 -2.51
N VAL A 40 0.32 2.92 -2.49
CA VAL A 40 1.15 2.66 -3.68
C VAL A 40 1.77 1.27 -3.53
N VAL A 41 1.67 0.45 -4.57
CA VAL A 41 2.41 -0.81 -4.71
C VAL A 41 3.47 -0.61 -5.77
N TRP A 42 4.72 -0.93 -5.45
CA TRP A 42 5.78 -0.95 -6.44
C TRP A 42 5.80 -2.30 -7.15
N VAL A 43 5.86 -2.29 -8.47
CA VAL A 43 6.03 -3.49 -9.29
C VAL A 43 7.31 -3.34 -10.09
N THR A 44 8.19 -4.33 -10.10
CA THR A 44 9.40 -4.27 -10.92
C THR A 44 9.43 -5.39 -11.93
N GLY A 45 9.95 -5.13 -13.12
CA GLY A 45 10.33 -6.14 -14.10
C GLY A 45 11.75 -5.90 -14.58
N TYR A 46 12.38 -6.92 -15.14
CA TYR A 46 13.73 -6.80 -15.69
C TYR A 46 13.70 -6.46 -17.17
N GLN A 47 14.61 -5.58 -17.58
CA GLN A 47 14.90 -5.31 -19.00
C GLN A 47 15.36 -6.59 -19.72
N PRO A 48 15.40 -6.58 -21.07
CA PRO A 48 15.99 -7.67 -21.83
C PRO A 48 17.46 -7.95 -21.42
N PHE A 49 17.89 -9.21 -21.54
CA PHE A 49 19.21 -9.67 -21.14
C PHE A 49 19.97 -10.25 -22.33
N LYS A 50 21.27 -9.92 -22.47
CA LYS A 50 22.10 -10.36 -23.60
C LYS A 50 21.43 -10.03 -24.95
N ASP A 51 21.32 -11.02 -25.84
CA ASP A 51 20.81 -10.86 -27.20
C ASP A 51 19.27 -10.89 -27.28
N PHE A 52 18.59 -11.06 -26.16
CA PHE A 52 17.13 -10.93 -26.13
C PHE A 52 16.75 -9.46 -26.26
N THR A 53 15.75 -9.19 -27.09
CA THR A 53 15.15 -7.84 -27.27
C THR A 53 13.90 -7.64 -26.42
N PHE A 54 13.44 -8.70 -25.74
CA PHE A 54 12.21 -8.72 -24.99
C PHE A 54 12.39 -9.49 -23.67
N ASN A 55 11.78 -8.97 -22.60
CA ASN A 55 11.64 -9.67 -21.34
C ASN A 55 10.17 -9.53 -20.87
N PRO A 56 9.42 -10.64 -20.74
CA PRO A 56 8.02 -10.59 -20.32
C PRO A 56 7.80 -9.87 -18.99
N SER A 57 8.76 -9.94 -18.06
CA SER A 57 8.63 -9.28 -16.76
C SER A 57 8.59 -7.75 -16.87
N ALA A 58 9.44 -7.14 -17.71
CA ALA A 58 9.38 -5.70 -18.01
C ALA A 58 8.08 -5.34 -18.71
N ALA A 59 7.62 -6.16 -19.66
CA ALA A 59 6.37 -5.90 -20.38
C ALA A 59 5.17 -5.85 -19.41
N VAL A 60 5.07 -6.81 -18.49
CA VAL A 60 4.01 -6.81 -17.46
C VAL A 60 4.13 -5.60 -16.54
N ALA A 61 5.34 -5.27 -16.06
CA ALA A 61 5.54 -4.09 -15.22
C ALA A 61 5.08 -2.81 -15.94
N ARG A 62 5.46 -2.63 -17.21
CA ARG A 62 5.05 -1.49 -18.03
C ARG A 62 3.54 -1.41 -18.19
N THR A 63 2.87 -2.52 -18.48
CA THR A 63 1.40 -2.58 -18.62
C THR A 63 0.68 -2.22 -17.33
N LEU A 64 1.20 -2.64 -16.18
CA LEU A 64 0.57 -2.36 -14.89
C LEU A 64 0.84 -0.95 -14.37
N ASN A 65 1.85 -0.25 -14.90
CA ASN A 65 2.23 1.08 -14.42
C ASN A 65 1.06 2.06 -14.49
N GLY A 66 0.75 2.75 -13.39
CA GLY A 66 -0.34 3.72 -13.31
C GLY A 66 -1.74 3.11 -13.18
N SER A 67 -1.87 1.77 -13.21
CA SER A 67 -3.15 1.12 -12.94
C SER A 67 -3.56 1.34 -11.48
N CYS A 68 -4.85 1.53 -11.23
CA CYS A 68 -5.38 1.74 -9.89
C CYS A 68 -6.65 0.91 -9.65
N THR A 69 -6.77 0.41 -8.43
CA THR A 69 -8.02 -0.10 -7.83
C THR A 69 -8.61 0.98 -6.92
N PRO A 70 -9.75 0.73 -6.24
CA PRO A 70 -10.22 1.62 -5.17
C PRO A 70 -9.19 1.79 -4.04
N ASP A 71 -8.42 0.74 -3.73
CA ASP A 71 -7.56 0.69 -2.53
C ASP A 71 -6.11 1.08 -2.80
N TYR A 72 -5.59 0.79 -4.00
CA TYR A 72 -4.19 1.01 -4.33
C TYR A 72 -3.96 1.44 -5.78
N CYS A 73 -2.78 2.02 -6.04
CA CYS A 73 -2.25 2.28 -7.36
C CYS A 73 -0.89 1.60 -7.53
N VAL A 74 -0.58 1.19 -8.75
CA VAL A 74 0.68 0.59 -9.11
C VAL A 74 1.62 1.66 -9.66
N GLN A 75 2.84 1.70 -9.12
CA GLN A 75 3.95 2.41 -9.73
C GLN A 75 4.98 1.36 -10.12
N ALA A 76 5.29 1.25 -11.41
CA ALA A 76 6.13 0.18 -11.92
C ALA A 76 7.46 0.67 -12.49
N PHE A 77 8.47 -0.20 -12.43
CA PHE A 77 9.84 0.11 -12.82
C PHE A 77 10.45 -1.03 -13.63
N GLU A 78 11.20 -0.66 -14.67
CA GLU A 78 12.04 -1.59 -15.42
C GLU A 78 13.47 -1.49 -14.91
N LEU A 79 14.02 -2.61 -14.45
CA LEU A 79 15.34 -2.70 -13.85
C LEU A 79 16.34 -3.28 -14.84
N PRO A 80 17.57 -2.75 -14.92
CA PRO A 80 18.62 -3.39 -15.69
C PRO A 80 18.98 -4.74 -15.05
N VAL A 81 19.38 -5.71 -15.88
CA VAL A 81 19.82 -7.04 -15.43
C VAL A 81 21.27 -6.96 -14.94
N THR A 82 21.47 -6.22 -13.86
CA THR A 82 22.75 -6.00 -13.20
C THR A 82 22.59 -6.10 -11.68
N HIS A 83 23.68 -6.31 -10.96
CA HIS A 83 23.66 -6.32 -9.49
C HIS A 83 23.13 -4.99 -8.92
N ALA A 84 23.54 -3.87 -9.53
CA ALA A 84 23.02 -2.56 -9.18
C ALA A 84 21.51 -2.46 -9.45
N GLY A 85 21.02 -2.92 -10.61
CA GLY A 85 19.60 -2.92 -10.94
C GLY A 85 18.74 -3.71 -9.95
N ALA A 86 19.16 -4.93 -9.62
CA ALA A 86 18.48 -5.78 -8.65
C ALA A 86 18.36 -5.14 -7.26
N SER A 87 19.39 -4.40 -6.84
CA SER A 87 19.41 -3.71 -5.54
C SER A 87 18.74 -2.33 -5.55
N GLN A 88 18.29 -1.83 -6.70
CA GLN A 88 17.77 -0.47 -6.85
C GLN A 88 16.52 -0.19 -5.97
N PRO A 89 15.51 -1.08 -5.90
CA PRO A 89 14.33 -0.82 -5.07
C PRO A 89 14.66 -0.70 -3.58
N ALA A 90 15.62 -1.49 -3.10
CA ALA A 90 16.13 -1.37 -1.74
C ALA A 90 16.86 -0.04 -1.49
N ARG A 91 17.56 0.51 -2.51
CA ARG A 91 18.17 1.85 -2.43
C ARG A 91 17.11 2.94 -2.34
N TRP A 92 16.10 2.93 -3.20
CA TRP A 92 14.98 3.88 -3.15
C TRP A 92 14.25 3.86 -1.80
N LEU A 93 14.10 2.68 -1.19
CA LEU A 93 13.53 2.57 0.15
C LEU A 93 14.35 3.29 1.23
N ARG A 94 15.66 3.49 1.04
CA ARG A 94 16.51 4.24 1.96
C ARG A 94 16.62 5.73 1.63
N GLU A 95 16.23 6.14 0.43
CA GLU A 95 16.31 7.53 0.00
C GLU A 95 15.32 8.42 0.80
N PRO A 96 15.79 9.54 1.38
CA PRO A 96 14.94 10.54 2.00
C PRO A 96 13.95 11.14 0.99
N GLY A 97 12.72 11.41 1.43
CA GLY A 97 11.70 12.03 0.58
C GLY A 97 11.04 11.09 -0.44
N VAL A 98 11.56 9.88 -0.67
CA VAL A 98 10.90 8.87 -1.50
C VAL A 98 9.71 8.26 -0.73
N PRO A 99 8.47 8.41 -1.22
CA PRO A 99 7.29 7.79 -0.59
C PRO A 99 7.46 6.27 -0.50
N LYS A 100 7.25 5.72 0.70
CA LYS A 100 7.39 4.28 0.90
C LYS A 100 6.14 3.57 0.36
N PRO A 101 6.30 2.55 -0.49
CA PRO A 101 5.17 1.77 -0.96
C PRO A 101 4.61 0.92 0.18
N ALA A 102 3.35 0.52 0.06
CA ALA A 102 2.74 -0.46 0.97
C ALA A 102 3.29 -1.87 0.73
N ALA A 103 3.75 -2.17 -0.49
CA ALA A 103 4.38 -3.42 -0.87
C ALA A 103 5.27 -3.24 -2.11
N ILE A 104 6.23 -4.15 -2.29
CA ILE A 104 7.03 -4.28 -3.51
C ILE A 104 6.83 -5.69 -4.05
N VAL A 105 6.53 -5.81 -5.34
CA VAL A 105 6.43 -7.08 -6.07
C VAL A 105 7.50 -7.11 -7.16
N HIS A 106 8.46 -8.03 -7.03
CA HIS A 106 9.48 -8.25 -8.04
C HIS A 106 9.04 -9.34 -9.02
N LEU A 107 9.01 -9.02 -10.31
CA LEU A 107 8.73 -9.95 -11.38
C LEU A 107 10.04 -10.39 -12.03
N GLY A 108 10.18 -11.70 -12.24
CA GLY A 108 11.27 -12.31 -12.97
C GLY A 108 10.75 -13.23 -14.07
N LEU A 109 11.64 -13.64 -14.97
CA LEU A 109 11.39 -14.68 -15.96
C LEU A 109 12.04 -15.98 -15.50
N GLU A 110 11.25 -17.06 -15.43
CA GLU A 110 11.71 -18.44 -15.31
C GLU A 110 11.29 -19.16 -16.59
N ASP A 111 12.25 -19.58 -17.40
CA ASP A 111 12.03 -20.15 -18.74
C ASP A 111 11.25 -21.48 -18.73
N ARG A 112 11.31 -22.21 -17.61
CA ARG A 112 10.65 -23.52 -17.45
C ARG A 112 9.35 -23.47 -16.65
N ALA A 113 8.93 -22.28 -16.21
CA ALA A 113 7.69 -22.14 -15.46
C ALA A 113 6.48 -22.50 -16.34
N LYS A 114 5.57 -23.32 -15.80
CA LYS A 114 4.32 -23.70 -16.47
C LYS A 114 3.15 -22.74 -16.17
N GLY A 115 3.42 -21.67 -15.42
CA GLY A 115 2.44 -20.71 -14.94
C GLY A 115 3.07 -19.71 -13.97
N LEU A 116 2.24 -18.92 -13.28
CA LEU A 116 2.71 -18.01 -12.24
C LEU A 116 3.25 -18.79 -11.04
N LYS A 117 4.43 -18.41 -10.57
CA LYS A 117 5.09 -19.00 -9.40
C LYS A 117 5.38 -17.90 -8.39
N LEU A 118 5.08 -18.18 -7.12
CA LEU A 118 5.41 -17.31 -6.00
C LEU A 118 6.64 -17.86 -5.28
N GLU A 119 7.71 -17.09 -5.26
CA GLU A 119 8.90 -17.44 -4.48
C GLU A 119 8.66 -17.13 -3.00
N VAL A 120 8.87 -18.13 -2.14
CA VAL A 120 8.58 -18.04 -0.69
C VAL A 120 9.82 -17.76 0.15
N ALA A 121 11.01 -17.92 -0.41
CA ALA A 121 12.28 -17.71 0.26
C ALA A 121 13.37 -17.27 -0.73
N ALA A 122 14.32 -16.47 -0.24
CA ALA A 122 15.54 -16.13 -0.95
C ALA A 122 16.76 -16.63 -0.17
N LYS A 123 17.80 -17.06 -0.88
CA LYS A 123 19.08 -17.46 -0.27
C LYS A 123 20.07 -16.30 -0.38
N ASN A 124 20.88 -16.09 0.67
CA ASN A 124 21.96 -15.10 0.65
C ASN A 124 23.21 -15.64 -0.06
N VAL A 125 23.05 -15.96 -1.34
CA VAL A 125 24.12 -16.42 -2.22
C VAL A 125 23.96 -15.74 -3.57
N LEU A 126 25.06 -15.28 -4.15
CA LEU A 126 25.04 -14.86 -5.55
C LEU A 126 24.92 -16.11 -6.41
N ALA A 127 24.06 -16.10 -7.42
CA ALA A 127 23.98 -17.20 -8.36
C ALA A 127 25.36 -17.39 -9.02
N GLU A 128 25.91 -18.60 -8.93
CA GLU A 128 27.15 -18.94 -9.61
C GLU A 128 26.93 -18.78 -11.11
N SER A 129 27.81 -18.03 -11.78
CA SER A 129 27.78 -18.00 -13.23
C SER A 129 28.27 -19.35 -13.73
N ASN A 130 27.52 -20.01 -14.62
CA ASN A 130 28.09 -21.05 -15.49
C ASN A 130 29.06 -20.46 -16.54
N SER A 131 29.54 -19.22 -16.34
CA SER A 131 30.56 -18.61 -17.17
C SER A 131 31.93 -18.90 -16.56
N SER A 132 32.87 -19.35 -17.39
CA SER A 132 34.27 -19.53 -17.02
C SER A 132 35.02 -18.22 -16.79
N LEU A 133 34.31 -17.09 -16.68
CA LEU A 133 34.88 -15.77 -16.46
C LEU A 133 34.67 -15.38 -14.99
N PRO A 134 35.71 -14.89 -14.31
CA PRO A 134 35.61 -14.49 -12.92
C PRO A 134 34.60 -13.35 -12.79
N ILE A 135 33.67 -13.49 -11.83
CA ILE A 135 32.85 -12.37 -11.39
C ILE A 135 33.79 -11.43 -10.62
N LEU A 136 34.16 -10.31 -11.24
CA LEU A 136 34.90 -9.26 -10.56
C LEU A 136 33.96 -8.62 -9.53
N ALA A 137 34.35 -8.70 -8.26
CA ALA A 137 33.74 -7.92 -7.20
C ALA A 137 34.06 -6.43 -7.46
N ASN A 138 33.02 -5.62 -7.64
CA ASN A 138 33.14 -4.16 -7.53
C ASN A 138 32.91 -3.76 -6.08
#